data_AF-A0A7C9PGA2-F1
#
_entry.id   AF-A0A7C9PGA2-F1
#
_cell.length_a   1.000
_cell.length_b   1.000
_cell.length_c   1.000
_cell.angle_alpha   90.00
_cell.angle_beta   90.00
_cell.angle_gamma   90.00
#
_symmetry.space_group_name_H-M   'P 1'
#
loop_
_entity.id
_entity.type
_entity.pdbx_description
1 polymer ?
#
loop_
_entity_poly.entity_id
_entity_poly.type
_entity_poly.pdbx_seq_one_letter_code
_entity_poly.pdbx_strand_id
1 'polypeptide(L)'
;MGSRRGGAQSDRPSQVEPLWLEWLALGGLLTFGAWLLGVKGVWHLLLTSDPTGLTGVIILVFLGATFWAGSRSRELQRQHLALQALTRQEAHAPLPAEGGGWAAQYLHALSAQPQDANAPLDLLLEDSHGPHQTAWWVNGIQLKLGLLGKVIGFSVLALHIGQLQSFDPAQSQELLKSLTAGLGIALLTTMVGLVGNILLGLQLTRLDRFADRLVADCQREGLRRQAQHAAAPPGGTAPQA
;
A
#
# COMPACT_ATOMS: atom_id res chain seq x y z
N MET A 1 25.55 -47.35 -20.70
CA MET A 1 26.12 -46.38 -19.74
C MET A 1 25.57 -45.00 -20.13
N GLY A 2 24.43 -44.62 -19.54
CA GLY A 2 23.61 -43.50 -20.00
C GLY A 2 24.12 -42.15 -19.51
N SER A 3 24.39 -41.25 -20.45
CA SER A 3 24.77 -39.86 -20.19
C SER A 3 23.52 -39.04 -19.86
N ARG A 4 23.31 -38.71 -18.58
CA ARG A 4 22.32 -37.71 -18.16
C ARG A 4 22.93 -36.32 -18.34
N ARG A 5 22.59 -35.66 -19.45
CA ARG A 5 22.70 -34.20 -19.58
C ARG A 5 21.71 -33.58 -18.60
N GLY A 6 22.21 -33.03 -17.49
CA GLY A 6 21.43 -32.15 -16.63
C GLY A 6 21.04 -30.91 -17.44
N GLY A 7 19.75 -30.77 -17.73
CA GLY A 7 19.22 -29.61 -18.42
C GLY A 7 19.50 -28.37 -17.58
N ALA A 8 20.18 -27.40 -18.17
CA ALA A 8 20.26 -26.05 -17.64
C ALA A 8 18.82 -25.51 -17.56
N GLN A 9 18.28 -25.48 -16.34
CA GLN A 9 17.03 -24.80 -16.05
C GLN A 9 17.32 -23.32 -16.25
N SER A 10 16.92 -22.80 -17.41
CA SER A 10 16.98 -21.38 -17.74
C SER A 10 16.15 -20.63 -16.71
N ASP A 11 16.84 -20.04 -15.74
CA ASP A 11 16.30 -19.14 -14.74
C ASP A 11 15.74 -17.94 -15.50
N ARG A 12 14.44 -17.98 -15.84
CA ARG A 12 13.79 -16.83 -16.46
C ARG A 12 13.87 -15.72 -15.41
N PRO A 13 14.48 -14.57 -15.71
CA PRO A 13 14.42 -13.45 -14.78
C PRO A 13 12.95 -13.20 -14.53
N SER A 14 12.52 -13.36 -13.28
CA SER A 14 11.19 -12.98 -12.85
C SER A 14 11.06 -11.49 -13.15
N GLN A 15 10.50 -11.16 -14.30
CA GLN A 15 10.15 -9.80 -14.67
C GLN A 15 9.14 -9.36 -13.62
N VAL A 16 9.61 -8.63 -12.63
CA VAL A 16 8.75 -8.01 -11.64
C VAL A 16 7.87 -7.05 -12.42
N GLU A 17 6.58 -7.37 -12.49
CA GLU A 17 5.58 -6.49 -13.08
C GLU A 17 5.77 -5.10 -12.44
N PRO A 18 5.89 -4.03 -13.23
CA PRO A 18 6.12 -2.71 -12.68
C PRO A 18 4.88 -2.32 -11.87
N LEU A 19 5.03 -2.36 -10.55
CA LEU A 19 4.01 -2.03 -9.56
C LEU A 19 3.34 -0.68 -9.85
N TRP A 20 4.11 0.25 -10.42
CA TRP A 20 3.62 1.53 -10.90
C TRP A 20 2.57 1.42 -12.02
N LEU A 21 2.75 0.49 -12.98
CA LEU A 21 1.75 0.25 -14.03
C LEU A 21 0.51 -0.43 -13.47
N GLU A 22 0.65 -1.36 -12.53
CA GLU A 22 -0.50 -1.93 -11.82
C GLU A 22 -1.32 -0.85 -11.13
N TRP A 23 -0.65 0.06 -10.40
CA TRP A 23 -1.31 1.20 -9.76
C TRP A 23 -1.99 2.12 -10.78
N LEU A 24 -1.34 2.42 -11.92
CA LEU A 24 -1.95 3.22 -12.99
C LEU A 24 -3.17 2.54 -13.61
N ALA A 25 -3.14 1.23 -13.83
CA ALA A 25 -4.27 0.48 -14.35
C ALA A 25 -5.45 0.51 -13.37
N LEU A 26 -5.17 0.31 -12.08
CA LEU A 26 -6.16 0.39 -11.01
C LEU A 26 -6.72 1.82 -10.88
N GLY A 27 -5.85 2.84 -10.91
CA GLY A 27 -6.25 4.24 -10.91
C GLY A 27 -7.09 4.62 -12.13
N GLY A 28 -6.78 4.08 -13.31
CA GLY A 28 -7.59 4.23 -14.52
C GLY A 28 -8.97 3.60 -14.37
N LEU A 29 -9.04 2.38 -13.83
CA LEU A 29 -10.29 1.69 -13.53
C LEU A 29 -11.14 2.46 -12.51
N LEU A 30 -10.54 2.98 -11.44
CA LEU A 30 -11.21 3.80 -10.44
C LEU A 30 -11.72 5.10 -11.03
N THR A 31 -10.92 5.76 -11.86
CA THR A 31 -11.30 7.01 -12.54
C THR A 31 -12.48 6.77 -13.49
N PHE A 32 -12.43 5.68 -14.27
CA PHE A 32 -13.51 5.29 -15.15
C PHE A 32 -14.80 4.94 -14.37
N GLY A 33 -14.68 4.17 -13.29
CA GLY A 33 -15.79 3.87 -12.40
C GLY A 33 -16.40 5.15 -11.80
N ALA A 34 -15.56 6.06 -11.31
CA ALA A 34 -16.00 7.37 -10.81
C ALA A 34 -16.72 8.18 -11.88
N TRP A 35 -16.21 8.22 -13.11
CA TRP A 35 -16.89 8.87 -14.22
C TRP A 35 -18.26 8.25 -14.51
N LEU A 36 -18.36 6.91 -14.55
CA LEU A 36 -19.62 6.19 -14.77
C LEU A 36 -20.66 6.51 -13.68
N LEU A 37 -20.24 6.53 -12.41
CA LEU A 37 -21.09 6.94 -11.28
C LEU A 37 -21.57 8.38 -11.44
N GLY A 38 -20.74 9.27 -12.00
CA GLY A 38 -21.12 10.65 -12.29
C GLY A 38 -22.16 10.77 -13.39
N VAL A 39 -21.99 10.06 -14.50
CA VAL A 39 -22.98 10.02 -15.60
C VAL A 39 -24.33 9.49 -15.11
N LYS A 40 -24.33 8.58 -14.13
CA LYS A 40 -25.54 8.03 -13.51
C LYS A 40 -26.11 8.89 -12.38
N GLY A 41 -25.50 10.03 -12.04
CA GLY A 41 -25.96 10.93 -10.97
C GLY A 41 -25.71 10.41 -9.54
N VAL A 42 -24.95 9.32 -9.38
CA VAL A 42 -24.70 8.69 -8.08
C VAL A 42 -23.91 9.61 -7.15
N TRP A 43 -22.95 10.39 -7.67
CA TRP A 43 -22.21 11.36 -6.85
C TRP A 43 -23.11 12.42 -6.23
N HIS A 44 -24.02 12.98 -7.04
CA HIS A 44 -24.99 13.95 -6.55
C HIS A 44 -25.86 13.31 -5.46
N LEU A 45 -26.39 12.11 -5.70
CA LEU A 45 -27.19 11.37 -4.73
C LEU A 45 -26.42 11.12 -3.42
N LEU A 46 -25.18 10.62 -3.49
CA LEU A 46 -24.36 10.33 -2.31
C LEU A 46 -24.10 11.59 -1.46
N LEU A 47 -23.77 12.71 -2.11
CA LEU A 47 -23.44 13.96 -1.41
C LEU A 47 -24.67 14.70 -0.88
N THR A 48 -25.80 14.67 -1.59
CA THR A 48 -27.05 15.28 -1.09
C THR A 48 -27.77 14.42 -0.07
N SER A 49 -27.60 13.09 -0.13
CA SER A 49 -28.20 12.17 0.84
C SER A 49 -27.51 12.21 2.19
N ASP A 50 -26.25 12.65 2.28
CA ASP A 50 -25.49 12.72 3.52
C ASP A 50 -25.27 14.18 3.98
N PRO A 51 -26.21 14.77 4.76
CA PRO A 51 -26.08 16.13 5.27
C PRO A 51 -24.95 16.30 6.27
N THR A 52 -24.39 15.20 6.80
CA THR A 52 -23.29 15.25 7.78
C THR A 52 -21.95 15.55 7.13
N GLY A 53 -21.84 15.38 5.79
CA GLY A 53 -20.61 15.58 5.03
C GLY A 53 -19.58 14.44 5.20
N LEU A 54 -19.90 13.41 5.98
CA LEU A 54 -18.97 12.35 6.35
C LEU A 54 -18.56 11.48 5.14
N THR A 55 -19.49 11.25 4.22
CA THR A 55 -19.22 10.58 2.93
C THR A 55 -18.17 11.35 2.13
N GLY A 56 -18.25 12.68 2.08
CA GLY A 56 -17.25 13.53 1.43
C GLY A 56 -15.87 13.38 2.06
N VAL A 57 -15.81 13.37 3.40
CA VAL A 57 -14.55 13.13 4.14
C VAL A 57 -13.96 11.77 3.82
N ILE A 58 -14.77 10.70 3.78
CA ILE A 58 -14.31 9.35 3.42
C ILE A 58 -13.71 9.33 2.02
N ILE A 59 -14.37 9.99 1.05
CA ILE A 59 -13.87 10.08 -0.34
C ILE A 59 -12.55 10.84 -0.39
N LEU A 60 -12.42 11.97 0.31
CA LEU A 60 -11.18 12.74 0.34
C LEU A 60 -10.02 11.94 0.95
N VAL A 61 -10.27 11.24 2.06
CA VAL A 61 -9.28 10.35 2.69
C VAL A 61 -8.87 9.24 1.72
N PHE A 62 -9.83 8.63 1.03
CA PHE A 62 -9.57 7.60 0.02
C PHE A 62 -8.67 8.10 -1.11
N LEU A 63 -8.97 9.29 -1.66
CA LEU A 63 -8.21 9.88 -2.76
C LEU A 63 -6.79 10.25 -2.33
N GLY A 64 -6.65 10.85 -1.15
CA GLY A 64 -5.33 11.17 -0.58
C GLY A 64 -4.48 9.93 -0.36
N ALA A 65 -5.07 8.88 0.22
CA ALA A 65 -4.38 7.61 0.46
C ALA A 65 -4.03 6.88 -0.84
N THR A 66 -4.93 6.91 -1.85
CA THR A 66 -4.67 6.35 -3.18
C THR A 66 -3.53 7.09 -3.88
N PHE A 67 -3.50 8.42 -3.81
CA PHE A 67 -2.41 9.22 -4.38
C PHE A 67 -1.07 8.92 -3.69
N TRP A 68 -1.09 8.79 -2.36
CA TRP A 68 0.08 8.38 -1.59
C TRP A 68 0.54 6.96 -1.97
N ALA A 69 -0.38 6.01 -2.18
CA ALA A 69 -0.02 4.67 -2.66
C ALA A 69 0.65 4.73 -4.05
N GLY A 70 0.22 5.66 -4.90
CA GLY A 70 0.86 5.96 -6.17
C GLY A 70 2.28 6.51 -6.02
N SER A 71 2.50 7.51 -5.17
CA SER A 71 3.86 8.02 -4.93
C SER A 71 4.76 6.94 -4.32
N ARG A 72 4.22 6.12 -3.40
CA ARG A 72 4.96 5.04 -2.76
C ARG A 72 5.31 3.89 -3.70
N SER A 73 4.44 3.53 -4.65
CA SER A 73 4.77 2.53 -5.67
C SER A 73 5.89 2.98 -6.60
N ARG A 74 5.95 4.28 -6.97
CA ARG A 74 7.11 4.83 -7.71
C ARG A 74 8.39 4.73 -6.91
N GLU A 75 8.32 5.03 -5.61
CA GLU A 75 9.49 4.95 -4.73
C GLU A 75 10.03 3.53 -4.65
N LEU A 76 9.17 2.56 -4.36
CA LEU A 76 9.54 1.15 -4.30
C LEU A 76 10.11 0.65 -5.63
N GLN A 77 9.52 1.06 -6.76
CA GLN A 77 10.03 0.73 -8.08
C GLN A 77 11.44 1.31 -8.31
N ARG A 78 11.67 2.56 -7.89
CA ARG A 78 13.00 3.21 -7.98
C ARG A 78 14.04 2.46 -7.15
N GLN A 79 13.69 2.06 -5.93
CA GLN A 79 14.59 1.30 -5.04
C GLN A 79 14.88 -0.10 -5.61
N HIS A 80 13.89 -0.75 -6.21
CA HIS A 80 14.09 -2.03 -6.89
C HIS A 80 15.02 -1.91 -8.10
N LEU A 81 14.89 -0.86 -8.91
CA LEU A 81 15.80 -0.60 -10.03
C LEU A 81 17.23 -0.31 -9.55
N ALA A 82 17.40 0.41 -8.43
CA ALA A 82 18.70 0.64 -7.81
C ALA A 82 19.35 -0.68 -7.35
N LEU A 83 18.58 -1.57 -6.71
CA LEU A 83 19.05 -2.90 -6.35
C LEU A 83 19.46 -3.71 -7.58
N GLN A 84 18.65 -3.72 -8.64
CA GLN A 84 19.00 -4.43 -9.88
C GLN A 84 20.31 -3.94 -10.50
N ALA A 85 20.58 -2.63 -10.42
CA ALA A 85 21.86 -2.08 -10.88
C ALA A 85 23.04 -2.61 -10.07
N LEU A 86 22.89 -2.76 -8.74
CA LEU A 86 23.90 -3.32 -7.85
C LEU A 86 24.10 -4.83 -8.06
N THR A 87 23.04 -5.59 -8.35
CA THR A 87 23.13 -7.03 -8.61
C THR A 87 23.84 -7.33 -9.93
N ARG A 88 23.72 -6.45 -10.93
CA ARG A 88 24.43 -6.58 -12.21
C ARG A 88 25.93 -6.30 -12.09
N GLN A 89 26.34 -5.56 -11.07
CA GLN A 89 27.75 -5.33 -10.80
C GLN A 89 28.40 -6.57 -10.19
N GLU A 90 29.69 -6.73 -10.43
CA GLU A 90 30.50 -7.73 -9.73
C GLU A 90 30.42 -7.48 -8.22
N ALA A 91 30.40 -8.54 -7.40
CA ALA A 91 30.20 -8.38 -5.95
C ALA A 91 31.29 -7.55 -5.26
N HIS A 92 32.48 -7.52 -5.86
CA HIS A 92 33.65 -6.81 -5.38
C HIS A 92 33.69 -5.35 -5.86
N ALA A 93 32.75 -4.95 -6.73
CA ALA A 93 32.67 -3.57 -7.19
C ALA A 93 32.36 -2.65 -5.99
N PRO A 94 33.00 -1.47 -5.92
CA PRO A 94 32.76 -0.51 -4.85
C PRO A 94 31.28 -0.15 -4.77
N LEU A 95 30.73 -0.19 -3.55
CA LEU A 95 29.38 0.32 -3.30
C LEU A 95 29.40 1.85 -3.45
N PRO A 96 28.35 2.45 -4.01
CA PRO A 96 28.24 3.90 -4.08
C PRO A 96 28.22 4.50 -2.67
N ALA A 97 29.15 5.43 -2.40
CA ALA A 97 29.35 6.03 -1.08
C ALA A 97 28.17 6.91 -0.62
N GLU A 98 27.47 7.57 -1.55
CA GLU A 98 26.26 8.35 -1.28
C GLU A 98 25.22 8.17 -2.39
N GLY A 99 23.92 8.17 -2.03
CA GLY A 99 22.81 8.17 -2.99
C GLY A 99 22.44 6.81 -3.62
N GLY A 100 23.06 5.70 -3.19
CA GLY A 100 22.83 4.36 -3.77
C GLY A 100 21.49 3.68 -3.43
N GLY A 101 20.54 4.38 -2.81
CA GLY A 101 19.27 3.81 -2.35
C GLY A 101 19.41 2.95 -1.09
N TRP A 102 18.30 2.33 -0.65
CA TRP A 102 18.28 1.55 0.59
C TRP A 102 19.15 0.29 0.51
N ALA A 103 19.18 -0.35 -0.67
CA ALA A 103 19.99 -1.53 -0.91
C ALA A 103 21.49 -1.26 -0.73
N ALA A 104 22.01 -0.14 -1.26
CA ALA A 104 23.42 0.21 -1.10
C ALA A 104 23.76 0.51 0.37
N GLN A 105 22.89 1.22 1.08
CA GLN A 105 23.07 1.53 2.51
C GLN A 105 23.10 0.25 3.35
N TYR A 106 22.17 -0.67 3.10
CA TYR A 106 22.13 -1.99 3.73
C TYR A 106 23.43 -2.78 3.49
N LEU A 107 23.88 -2.88 2.25
CA LEU A 107 25.10 -3.61 1.89
C LEU A 107 26.37 -2.95 2.46
N HIS A 108 26.42 -1.62 2.47
CA HIS A 108 27.53 -0.86 3.06
C HIS A 108 27.59 -1.12 4.57
N ALA A 109 26.45 -1.05 5.26
CA ALA A 109 26.36 -1.35 6.69
C ALA A 109 26.79 -2.80 6.99
N LEU A 110 26.42 -3.78 6.15
CA LEU A 110 26.90 -5.16 6.28
C LEU A 110 28.42 -5.29 6.11
N SER A 111 29.01 -4.54 5.17
CA SER A 111 30.46 -4.59 4.93
C SER A 111 31.28 -4.02 6.10
N ALA A 112 30.69 -3.10 6.87
CA ALA A 112 31.31 -2.50 8.03
C ALA A 112 31.36 -3.41 9.27
N GLN A 113 30.81 -4.65 9.18
CA GLN A 113 30.74 -5.62 10.28
C GLN A 113 30.19 -5.00 11.58
N PRO A 114 28.89 -4.62 11.59
CA PRO A 114 28.30 -3.91 12.71
C PRO A 114 28.28 -4.81 13.95
N GLN A 115 28.44 -4.19 15.13
CA GLN A 115 28.36 -4.90 16.41
C GLN A 115 27.00 -5.58 16.60
N ASP A 116 25.93 -4.93 16.15
CA ASP A 116 24.59 -5.52 16.05
C ASP A 116 24.34 -6.01 14.62
N ALA A 117 24.27 -7.32 14.46
CA ALA A 117 24.08 -7.97 13.17
C ALA A 117 22.70 -7.68 12.55
N ASN A 118 21.68 -7.31 13.36
CA ASN A 118 20.33 -7.06 12.88
C ASN A 118 20.08 -5.59 12.52
N ALA A 119 20.83 -4.65 13.09
CA ALA A 119 20.62 -3.22 12.89
C ALA A 119 20.51 -2.77 11.41
N PRO A 120 21.32 -3.28 10.46
CA PRO A 120 21.16 -2.93 9.04
C PRO A 120 19.81 -3.39 8.46
N LEU A 121 19.33 -4.56 8.88
CA LEU A 121 18.04 -5.10 8.44
C LEU A 121 16.88 -4.29 9.03
N ASP A 122 16.98 -3.91 10.30
CA ASP A 122 15.95 -3.12 10.97
C ASP A 122 15.77 -1.76 10.30
N LEU A 123 16.87 -1.09 9.91
CA LEU A 123 16.81 0.15 9.15
C LEU A 123 16.17 -0.04 7.76
N LEU A 124 16.52 -1.13 7.07
CA LEU A 124 15.92 -1.45 5.77
C LEU A 124 14.42 -1.74 5.90
N LEU A 125 14.00 -2.42 6.97
CA LEU A 125 12.59 -2.68 7.27
C LEU A 125 11.84 -1.39 7.60
N GLU A 126 12.43 -0.49 8.39
CA GLU A 126 11.84 0.81 8.71
C GLU A 126 11.64 1.66 7.44
N ASP A 127 12.66 1.77 6.59
CA ASP A 127 12.59 2.52 5.34
C ASP A 127 11.56 1.95 4.36
N SER A 128 11.39 0.62 4.33
CA SER A 128 10.49 -0.06 3.40
C SER A 128 9.04 -0.14 3.89
N HIS A 129 8.82 -0.47 5.17
CA HIS A 129 7.50 -0.77 5.74
C HIS A 129 6.97 0.29 6.70
N GLY A 130 7.82 1.10 7.33
CA GLY A 130 7.40 2.15 8.29
C GLY A 130 6.26 3.02 7.75
N PRO A 131 6.39 3.60 6.54
CA PRO A 131 5.33 4.41 5.93
C PRO A 131 4.04 3.62 5.63
N HIS A 132 4.13 2.30 5.40
CA HIS A 132 2.96 1.46 5.11
C HIS A 132 2.07 1.28 6.34
N GLN A 133 2.65 1.25 7.54
CA GLN A 133 1.89 1.13 8.80
C GLN A 133 0.91 2.29 8.98
N THR A 134 1.35 3.53 8.73
CA THR A 134 0.48 4.71 8.79
C THR A 134 -0.63 4.63 7.75
N ALA A 135 -0.34 4.15 6.55
CA ALA A 135 -1.34 3.99 5.50
C ALA A 135 -2.39 2.94 5.84
N TRP A 136 -2.00 1.83 6.47
CA TRP A 136 -2.93 0.82 7.00
C TRP A 136 -3.81 1.36 8.12
N TRP A 137 -3.27 2.23 8.98
CA TRP A 137 -4.07 2.94 9.97
C TRP A 137 -5.11 3.86 9.32
N VAL A 138 -4.74 4.62 8.29
CA VAL A 138 -5.67 5.44 7.50
C VAL A 138 -6.75 4.58 6.84
N ASN A 139 -6.37 3.42 6.30
CA ASN A 139 -7.32 2.46 5.77
C ASN A 139 -8.34 2.04 6.84
N GLY A 140 -7.87 1.72 8.05
CA GLY A 140 -8.73 1.40 9.19
C GLY A 140 -9.67 2.53 9.61
N ILE A 141 -9.28 3.80 9.43
CA ILE A 141 -10.16 4.95 9.67
C ILE A 141 -11.35 4.94 8.72
N GLN A 142 -11.18 4.58 7.44
CA GLN A 142 -12.30 4.57 6.48
C GLN A 142 -13.42 3.63 6.94
N LEU A 143 -13.06 2.45 7.46
CA LEU A 143 -14.02 1.51 8.03
C LEU A 143 -14.72 2.10 9.25
N LYS A 144 -13.97 2.70 10.18
CA LYS A 144 -14.52 3.34 11.39
C LYS A 144 -15.45 4.50 11.06
N LEU A 145 -15.10 5.32 10.07
CA LEU A 145 -15.95 6.40 9.57
C LEU A 145 -17.23 5.86 8.92
N GLY A 146 -17.13 4.79 8.14
CA GLY A 146 -18.32 4.11 7.60
C GLY A 146 -19.26 3.59 8.69
N LEU A 147 -18.73 3.03 9.77
CA LEU A 147 -19.50 2.61 10.94
C LEU A 147 -20.07 3.79 11.74
N LEU A 148 -19.32 4.89 11.84
CA LEU A 148 -19.79 6.13 12.46
C LEU A 148 -21.02 6.69 11.72
N GLY A 149 -21.04 6.59 10.39
CA GLY A 149 -22.21 6.94 9.57
C GLY A 149 -23.49 6.21 9.98
N LYS A 150 -23.40 4.92 10.35
CA LYS A 150 -24.53 4.16 10.90
C LYS A 150 -25.02 4.71 12.22
N VAL A 151 -24.08 4.95 13.16
CA VAL A 151 -24.42 5.49 14.47
C VAL A 151 -25.13 6.83 14.31
N ILE A 152 -24.60 7.72 13.47
CA ILE A 152 -25.20 9.03 13.20
C ILE A 152 -26.57 8.89 12.53
N GLY A 153 -26.72 8.03 11.53
CA GLY A 153 -28.02 7.79 10.88
C GLY A 153 -29.09 7.30 11.85
N PHE A 154 -28.73 6.41 12.78
CA PHE A 154 -29.63 5.99 13.86
C PHE A 154 -29.91 7.11 14.87
N SER A 155 -28.93 7.95 15.20
CA SER A 155 -29.15 9.10 16.08
C SER A 155 -30.09 10.13 15.45
N VAL A 156 -29.92 10.47 14.17
CA VAL A 156 -30.83 11.36 13.42
C VAL A 156 -32.24 10.79 13.42
N LEU A 157 -32.36 9.47 13.21
CA LEU A 157 -33.65 8.81 13.27
C LEU A 157 -34.30 8.91 14.66
N ALA A 158 -33.56 8.60 15.72
CA ALA A 158 -34.06 8.68 17.09
C ALA A 158 -34.50 10.11 17.46
N LEU A 159 -33.75 11.12 17.02
CA LEU A 159 -34.10 12.54 17.23
C LEU A 159 -35.43 12.91 16.57
N HIS A 160 -35.66 12.47 15.33
CA HIS A 160 -36.93 12.72 14.64
C HIS A 160 -38.10 12.05 15.36
N ILE A 161 -37.93 10.81 15.83
CA ILE A 161 -38.97 10.10 16.59
C ILE A 161 -39.27 10.81 17.92
N GLY A 162 -38.24 11.28 18.63
CA GLY A 162 -38.38 11.97 19.91
C GLY A 162 -39.06 13.35 19.83
N GLN A 163 -39.14 13.95 18.64
CA GLN A 163 -39.76 15.26 18.41
C GLN A 163 -41.25 15.18 18.01
N LEU A 164 -41.78 13.97 17.78
CA LEU A 164 -43.17 13.80 17.39
C LEU A 164 -44.10 14.06 18.57
N GLN A 165 -45.07 14.95 18.38
CA GLN A 165 -46.02 15.33 19.43
C GLN A 165 -47.41 14.68 19.27
N SER A 166 -47.75 14.10 18.10
CA SER A 166 -49.00 13.34 17.92
C SER A 166 -48.93 12.30 16.78
N PHE A 167 -49.85 11.34 16.74
CA PHE A 167 -49.90 10.28 15.71
C PHE A 167 -51.07 10.49 14.74
N ASP A 168 -51.08 11.64 14.05
CA ASP A 168 -51.98 11.90 12.93
C ASP A 168 -51.44 11.23 11.63
N PRO A 169 -52.30 10.81 10.69
CA PRO A 169 -51.90 10.31 9.37
C PRO A 169 -50.79 11.10 8.65
N ALA A 170 -50.79 12.44 8.71
CA ALA A 170 -49.77 13.31 8.13
C ALA A 170 -48.42 13.15 8.85
N GLN A 171 -48.40 13.13 10.19
CA GLN A 171 -47.18 12.89 10.96
C GLN A 171 -46.65 11.45 10.78
N SER A 172 -47.54 10.49 10.53
CA SER A 172 -47.17 9.10 10.24
C SER A 172 -46.44 8.97 8.89
N GLN A 173 -46.85 9.74 7.87
CA GLN A 173 -46.13 9.79 6.58
C GLN A 173 -44.76 10.48 6.72
N GLU A 174 -44.66 11.54 7.50
CA GLU A 174 -43.40 12.23 7.81
C GLU A 174 -42.42 11.29 8.54
N LEU A 175 -42.93 10.50 9.49
CA LEU A 175 -42.21 9.44 10.18
C LEU A 175 -41.58 8.45 9.20
N LEU A 176 -42.38 7.91 8.28
CA LEU A 176 -41.91 6.95 7.28
C LEU A 176 -40.85 7.55 6.36
N LYS A 177 -41.01 8.82 5.98
CA LYS A 177 -40.02 9.54 5.17
C LYS A 177 -38.72 9.72 5.94
N SER A 178 -38.78 10.15 7.20
CA SER A 178 -37.61 10.34 8.06
C SER A 178 -36.90 9.03 8.38
N LEU A 179 -37.64 7.95 8.61
CA LEU A 179 -37.14 6.58 8.77
C LEU A 179 -36.33 6.16 7.55
N THR A 180 -36.90 6.37 6.37
CA THR A 180 -36.25 6.02 5.10
C THR A 180 -35.01 6.86 4.85
N ALA A 181 -35.05 8.16 5.18
CA ALA A 181 -33.93 9.07 5.03
C ALA A 181 -32.75 8.76 5.99
N GLY A 182 -33.03 8.59 7.29
CA GLY A 182 -32.02 8.25 8.30
C GLY A 182 -31.34 6.90 8.03
N LEU A 183 -32.13 5.92 7.57
CA LEU A 183 -31.61 4.64 7.09
C LEU A 183 -30.76 4.81 5.82
N GLY A 184 -31.19 5.67 4.89
CA GLY A 184 -30.46 5.97 3.66
C GLY A 184 -29.07 6.54 3.93
N ILE A 185 -28.95 7.50 4.85
CA ILE A 185 -27.66 8.06 5.32
C ILE A 185 -26.78 6.93 5.85
N ALA A 186 -27.30 6.16 6.81
CA ALA A 186 -26.56 5.08 7.45
C ALA A 186 -25.99 4.07 6.45
N LEU A 187 -26.81 3.63 5.48
CA LEU A 187 -26.43 2.61 4.52
C LEU A 187 -25.44 3.13 3.48
N LEU A 188 -25.67 4.31 2.91
CA LEU A 188 -24.82 4.88 1.86
C LEU A 188 -23.43 5.21 2.40
N THR A 189 -23.34 5.88 3.55
CA THR A 189 -22.04 6.24 4.15
C THR A 189 -21.25 4.99 4.56
N THR A 190 -21.91 3.96 5.11
CA THR A 190 -21.24 2.68 5.40
C THR A 190 -20.75 2.00 4.12
N MET A 191 -21.56 1.98 3.06
CA MET A 191 -21.17 1.36 1.80
C MET A 191 -19.93 2.06 1.22
N VAL A 192 -19.91 3.39 1.20
CA VAL A 192 -18.75 4.15 0.70
C VAL A 192 -17.51 3.89 1.56
N GLY A 193 -17.64 3.88 2.89
CA GLY A 193 -16.54 3.56 3.80
C GLY A 193 -15.98 2.15 3.60
N LEU A 194 -16.85 1.15 3.43
CA LEU A 194 -16.45 -0.24 3.22
C LEU A 194 -15.78 -0.43 1.85
N VAL A 195 -16.37 0.11 0.79
CA VAL A 195 -15.82 0.00 -0.56
C VAL A 195 -14.46 0.71 -0.63
N GLY A 196 -14.36 1.91 -0.06
CA GLY A 196 -13.08 2.63 0.05
C GLY A 196 -12.02 1.84 0.80
N ASN A 197 -12.38 1.26 1.95
CA ASN A 197 -11.48 0.44 2.76
C ASN A 197 -10.98 -0.82 2.02
N ILE A 198 -11.85 -1.50 1.27
CA ILE A 198 -11.47 -2.69 0.49
C ILE A 198 -10.53 -2.31 -0.65
N LEU A 199 -10.89 -1.27 -1.42
CA LEU A 199 -10.10 -0.82 -2.57
C LEU A 199 -8.73 -0.28 -2.15
N LEU A 200 -8.66 0.47 -1.06
CA LEU A 200 -7.39 0.92 -0.51
C LEU A 200 -6.60 -0.23 0.09
N GLY A 201 -7.25 -1.13 0.84
CA GLY A 201 -6.62 -2.34 1.40
C GLY A 201 -5.96 -3.22 0.34
N LEU A 202 -6.57 -3.36 -0.83
CA LEU A 202 -5.98 -4.06 -1.98
C LEU A 202 -4.69 -3.38 -2.47
N GLN A 203 -4.69 -2.04 -2.58
CA GLN A 203 -3.50 -1.27 -2.96
C GLN A 203 -2.37 -1.43 -1.93
N LEU A 204 -2.70 -1.34 -0.64
CA LEU A 204 -1.71 -1.47 0.44
C LEU A 204 -1.12 -2.88 0.51
N THR A 205 -1.95 -3.92 0.39
CA THR A 205 -1.47 -5.31 0.37
C THR A 205 -0.49 -5.55 -0.79
N ARG A 206 -0.73 -4.92 -1.94
CA ARG A 206 0.21 -4.99 -3.08
C ARG A 206 1.52 -4.28 -2.78
N LEU A 207 1.49 -3.11 -2.12
CA LEU A 207 2.69 -2.40 -1.68
C LEU A 207 3.51 -3.22 -0.68
N ASP A 208 2.86 -3.83 0.32
CA ASP A 208 3.53 -4.66 1.33
C ASP A 208 4.24 -5.84 0.65
N ARG A 209 3.52 -6.56 -0.22
CA ARG A 209 4.09 -7.70 -0.96
C ARG A 209 5.27 -7.32 -1.83
N PHE A 210 5.31 -6.10 -2.36
CA PHE A 210 6.45 -5.61 -3.12
C PHE A 210 7.61 -5.24 -2.19
N ALA A 211 7.35 -4.57 -1.06
CA ALA A 211 8.37 -4.24 -0.08
C ALA A 211 9.01 -5.50 0.52
N ASP A 212 8.22 -6.53 0.84
CA ASP A 212 8.72 -7.85 1.28
C ASP A 212 9.71 -8.44 0.27
N ARG A 213 9.37 -8.41 -1.02
CA ARG A 213 10.23 -8.92 -2.10
C ARG A 213 11.52 -8.11 -2.21
N LEU A 214 11.42 -6.78 -2.13
CA LEU A 214 12.58 -5.89 -2.16
C LEU A 214 13.56 -6.20 -1.01
N VAL A 215 13.05 -6.35 0.21
CA VAL A 215 13.86 -6.69 1.39
C VAL A 215 14.52 -8.06 1.21
N ALA A 216 13.76 -9.07 0.75
CA ALA A 216 14.29 -10.41 0.50
C ALA A 216 15.41 -10.40 -0.56
N ASP A 217 15.26 -9.63 -1.64
CA ASP A 217 16.27 -9.53 -2.68
C ASP A 217 17.52 -8.77 -2.20
N CYS A 218 17.37 -7.74 -1.36
CA CYS A 218 18.50 -7.09 -0.68
C CYS A 218 19.30 -8.08 0.18
N GLN A 219 18.61 -8.92 0.98
CA GLN A 219 19.26 -9.94 1.82
C GLN A 219 19.99 -10.99 0.97
N ARG A 220 19.36 -11.47 -0.12
CA ARG A 220 19.99 -12.41 -1.06
C ARG A 220 21.27 -11.84 -1.66
N GLU A 221 21.25 -10.57 -2.04
CA GLU A 221 22.44 -9.89 -2.55
C GLU A 221 23.53 -9.77 -1.46
N GLY A 222 23.16 -9.45 -0.22
CA GLY A 222 24.09 -9.44 0.92
C GLY A 222 24.78 -10.79 1.12
N LEU A 223 24.02 -11.89 1.12
CA LEU A 223 24.55 -13.24 1.23
C LEU A 223 25.46 -13.61 0.05
N ARG A 224 25.08 -13.24 -1.18
CA ARG A 224 25.90 -13.45 -2.39
C ARG A 224 27.26 -12.78 -2.25
N ARG A 225 27.30 -11.52 -1.81
CA ARG A 225 28.55 -10.76 -1.66
C ARG A 225 29.43 -11.31 -0.54
N GLN A 226 28.85 -11.73 0.59
CA GLN A 226 29.59 -12.36 1.68
C GLN A 226 30.21 -13.71 1.27
N ALA A 227 29.45 -14.55 0.56
CA ALA A 227 29.94 -15.84 0.08
C ALA A 227 31.11 -15.68 -0.90
N GLN A 228 31.06 -14.66 -1.77
CA GLN A 228 32.14 -14.36 -2.72
C GLN A 228 33.38 -13.79 -2.04
N HIS A 229 33.24 -12.96 -0.99
CA HIS A 229 34.38 -12.51 -0.18
C HIS A 229 35.04 -13.67 0.57
N ALA A 230 34.27 -14.61 1.10
CA ALA A 230 34.80 -15.80 1.78
C ALA A 230 35.55 -16.75 0.83
N ALA A 231 35.21 -16.75 -0.47
CA ALA A 231 35.84 -17.56 -1.51
C ALA A 231 37.09 -16.93 -2.13
N ALA A 232 37.39 -15.66 -1.85
CA ALA A 232 38.60 -14.98 -2.36
C ALA A 232 39.85 -15.53 -1.65
N PRO A 233 40.91 -15.94 -2.37
CA PRO A 233 42.10 -16.50 -1.73
C PRO A 233 42.80 -15.47 -0.83
N PRO A 234 43.28 -15.87 0.35
CA PRO A 234 44.00 -14.96 1.25
C PRO A 234 45.34 -14.59 0.62
N GLY A 235 45.46 -13.33 0.17
CA GLY A 235 46.73 -12.64 -0.08
C GLY A 235 47.76 -13.37 -0.95
N GLY A 236 47.79 -13.05 -2.24
CA GLY A 236 49.06 -13.09 -2.98
C GLY A 236 50.00 -12.06 -2.36
N THR A 237 50.94 -12.51 -1.54
CA THR A 237 52.07 -11.70 -1.08
C THR A 237 52.85 -11.24 -2.32
N ALA A 238 52.89 -9.93 -2.55
CA ALA A 238 53.82 -9.33 -3.50
C ALA A 238 55.25 -9.73 -3.10
N PRO A 239 56.11 -10.15 -4.04
CA PRO A 239 57.52 -10.35 -3.73
C PRO A 239 58.13 -8.98 -3.43
N GLN A 240 58.46 -8.74 -2.16
CA GLN A 240 59.36 -7.66 -1.78
C GLN A 240 60.73 -7.98 -2.39
N ALA A 241 61.21 -7.06 -3.23
CA ALA A 241 62.55 -7.05 -3.78
C ALA A 241 63.61 -6.76 -2.71
#